data_AF-A0A101HJS4-F1
#
_entry.id   AF-A0A101HJS4-F1
#
_cell.length_a   1.000
_cell.length_b   1.000
_cell.length_c   1.000
_cell.angle_alpha   90.00
_cell.angle_beta   90.00
_cell.angle_gamma   90.00
#
_symmetry.space_group_name_H-M   'P 1'
#
loop_
_entity.id
_entity.type
_entity.pdbx_description
1 polymer ?
#
loop_
_entity_poly.entity_id
_entity_poly.type
_entity_poly.pdbx_seq_one_letter_code
_entity_poly.pdbx_strand_id
1 'polypeptide(L)'
;MRTERFLATEFVPSLEESLSSFIKDFDLHVDPDDSQTVLFRYPQIFTDKSLLQEIRLEIGPLAAWSPSADKPITPYAAEEFPNAFRMPSTLVRTVEAKRTFWEKATILHREANRKNGRLPLRYSRHYYDLHMLCNTPIKHEALEDIELLHEVVAFKDKFFHCAWQNTKKHFPQRCA
;
A
#
# COMPACT_ATOMS: atom_id res chain seq x y z
N MET A 1 21.24 -0.63 -10.31
CA MET A 1 21.58 -0.26 -8.92
C MET A 1 20.67 -1.06 -7.99
N ARG A 2 21.17 -1.65 -6.88
CA ARG A 2 20.29 -2.33 -5.91
C ARG A 2 19.46 -1.28 -5.16
N THR A 3 18.15 -1.52 -4.99
CA THR A 3 17.20 -0.57 -4.36
C THR A 3 17.73 -0.02 -3.04
N GLU A 4 18.27 -0.88 -2.18
CA GLU A 4 18.83 -0.53 -0.86
C GLU A 4 19.91 0.54 -0.93
N ARG A 5 20.83 0.41 -1.91
CA ARG A 5 21.90 1.39 -2.12
C ARG A 5 21.32 2.72 -2.59
N PHE A 6 20.34 2.69 -3.50
CA PHE A 6 19.66 3.90 -3.95
C PHE A 6 18.96 4.60 -2.80
N LEU A 7 18.28 3.85 -1.92
CA LEU A 7 17.61 4.42 -0.76
C LEU A 7 18.59 5.16 0.16
N ALA A 8 19.72 4.53 0.49
CA ALA A 8 20.70 5.11 1.39
C ALA A 8 21.51 6.26 0.78
N THR A 9 21.86 6.21 -0.51
CA THR A 9 22.82 7.17 -1.10
C THR A 9 22.18 8.29 -1.91
N GLU A 10 20.94 8.14 -2.34
CA GLU A 10 20.27 9.12 -3.21
C GLU A 10 18.93 9.56 -2.63
N PHE A 11 18.03 8.61 -2.33
CA PHE A 11 16.67 8.92 -1.91
C PHE A 11 16.61 9.64 -0.55
N VAL A 12 17.23 9.07 0.49
CA VAL A 12 17.21 9.67 1.84
C VAL A 12 17.84 11.06 1.85
N PRO A 13 19.07 11.28 1.32
CA PRO A 13 19.66 12.62 1.28
C PRO A 13 18.81 13.64 0.51
N SER A 14 18.25 13.26 -0.64
CA SER A 14 17.41 14.14 -1.45
C SER A 14 16.11 14.52 -0.73
N LEU A 15 15.49 13.56 -0.04
CA LEU A 15 14.28 13.80 0.72
C LEU A 15 14.55 14.65 1.96
N GLU A 16 15.67 14.43 2.66
CA GLU A 16 16.10 15.23 3.80
C GLU A 16 16.34 16.70 3.41
N GLU A 17 17.03 16.96 2.30
CA GLU A 17 17.24 18.31 1.77
C GLU A 17 15.90 19.00 1.48
N SER A 18 14.98 18.29 0.82
CA SER A 18 13.67 18.83 0.47
C SER A 18 12.83 19.15 1.72
N LEU A 19 12.79 18.23 2.69
CA LEU A 19 11.98 18.35 3.90
C LEU A 19 12.53 19.38 4.89
N SER A 20 13.84 19.61 4.92
CA SER A 20 14.50 20.58 5.82
C SER A 20 13.99 22.02 5.64
N SER A 21 13.43 22.35 4.48
CA SER A 21 12.79 23.66 4.25
C SER A 21 11.40 23.81 4.89
N PHE A 22 10.75 22.69 5.27
CA PHE A 22 9.37 22.65 5.78
C PHE A 22 9.27 22.16 7.23
N ILE A 23 10.14 21.24 7.64
CA ILE A 23 10.06 20.53 8.92
C ILE A 23 11.43 20.66 9.62
N LYS A 24 11.40 21.03 10.90
CA LYS A 24 12.58 21.04 11.79
C LYS A 24 12.54 19.81 12.69
N ASP A 25 13.69 19.40 13.22
CA ASP A 25 13.81 18.36 14.25
C ASP A 25 13.17 17.00 13.88
N PHE A 26 13.35 16.57 12.62
CA PHE A 26 12.95 15.24 12.15
C PHE A 26 14.17 14.31 12.01
N ASP A 27 13.91 13.01 11.96
CA ASP A 27 14.92 11.96 11.70
C ASP A 27 14.45 11.10 10.52
N LEU A 28 15.33 10.86 9.55
CA LEU A 28 15.04 10.12 8.33
C LEU A 28 16.19 9.14 8.03
N HIS A 29 15.92 7.85 8.03
CA HIS A 29 16.94 6.83 7.77
C HIS A 29 16.34 5.55 7.19
N VAL A 30 17.19 4.72 6.57
CA VAL A 30 16.80 3.37 6.14
C VAL A 30 16.65 2.48 7.39
N ASP A 31 15.58 1.69 7.44
CA ASP A 31 15.33 0.75 8.54
C ASP A 31 16.47 -0.28 8.61
N PRO A 32 17.16 -0.45 9.75
CA PRO A 32 18.25 -1.41 9.88
C PRO A 32 17.79 -2.86 9.74
N ASP A 33 16.52 -3.15 10.01
CA ASP A 33 15.94 -4.49 9.93
C ASP A 33 15.27 -4.76 8.56
N ASP A 34 15.01 -3.71 7.78
CA ASP A 34 14.42 -3.80 6.44
C ASP A 34 15.01 -2.74 5.48
N SER A 35 15.98 -3.16 4.69
CA SER A 35 16.72 -2.34 3.74
C SER A 35 15.87 -1.72 2.61
N GLN A 36 14.59 -2.08 2.49
CA GLN A 36 13.63 -1.51 1.55
C GLN A 36 12.65 -0.53 2.22
N THR A 37 12.79 -0.31 3.52
CA THR A 37 11.95 0.62 4.28
C THR A 37 12.76 1.84 4.69
N VAL A 38 12.19 3.03 4.47
CA VAL A 38 12.72 4.29 5.03
C VAL A 38 11.80 4.72 6.17
N LEU A 39 12.39 4.99 7.33
CA LEU A 39 11.71 5.48 8.52
C LEU A 39 11.83 7.00 8.60
N PHE A 40 10.69 7.67 8.68
CA PHE A 40 10.60 9.11 8.91
C PHE A 40 9.95 9.37 10.26
N ARG A 41 10.73 9.88 11.21
CA ARG A 41 10.26 10.32 12.52
C ARG A 41 10.00 11.82 12.48
N TYR A 42 8.73 12.17 12.54
CA TYR A 42 8.29 13.55 12.60
C TYR A 42 8.41 14.12 14.02
N PRO A 43 8.45 15.45 14.20
CA PRO A 43 8.49 16.08 15.51
C PRO A 43 7.27 15.71 16.36
N GLN A 44 7.53 15.32 17.60
CA GLN A 44 6.50 14.86 18.53
C GLN A 44 6.37 15.82 19.71
N ILE A 45 5.12 16.15 20.06
CA ILE A 45 4.79 16.93 21.27
C ILE A 45 4.45 16.04 22.48
N PHE A 46 4.23 14.74 22.25
CA PHE A 46 4.06 13.72 23.29
C PHE A 46 4.50 12.36 22.75
N THR A 47 4.84 11.43 23.65
CA THR A 47 5.20 10.05 23.30
C THR A 47 4.11 9.10 23.77
N ASP A 48 3.64 8.22 22.89
CA ASP A 48 2.68 7.17 23.20
C ASP A 48 3.21 5.81 22.74
N LYS A 49 3.52 4.94 23.70
CA LYS A 49 4.08 3.60 23.44
C LYS A 49 3.11 2.67 22.72
N SER A 50 1.82 3.01 22.68
CA SER A 50 0.80 2.24 21.95
C SER A 50 0.77 2.56 20.45
N LEU A 51 1.41 3.66 20.03
CA LEU A 51 1.45 4.12 18.65
C LEU A 51 2.86 4.01 18.08
N LEU A 52 2.96 3.57 16.82
CA LEU A 52 4.17 3.78 16.03
C LEU A 52 4.18 5.24 15.60
N GLN A 53 5.01 6.06 16.24
CA GLN A 53 5.11 7.49 15.99
C GLN A 53 6.14 7.82 14.89
N GLU A 54 6.09 7.05 13.81
CA GLU A 54 6.95 7.16 12.64
C GLU A 54 6.17 6.82 11.38
N ILE A 55 6.54 7.45 10.25
CA ILE A 55 6.02 7.12 8.93
C ILE A 55 6.99 6.13 8.29
N ARG A 56 6.49 4.97 7.88
CA ARG A 56 7.28 3.93 7.20
C ARG A 56 7.01 4.01 5.70
N LEU A 57 8.06 4.26 4.93
CA LEU A 57 8.03 4.31 3.46
C LEU A 57 8.59 3.00 2.91
N GLU A 58 7.72 2.04 2.62
CA GLU A 58 8.10 0.73 2.07
C GLU A 58 8.27 0.82 0.53
N ILE A 59 9.52 0.76 0.05
CA ILE A 59 9.88 0.93 -1.36
C ILE A 59 10.32 -0.42 -1.94
N GLY A 60 9.32 -1.25 -2.22
CA GLY A 60 9.51 -2.58 -2.80
C GLY A 60 9.69 -2.55 -4.33
N PRO A 61 10.58 -3.37 -4.91
CA PRO A 61 10.79 -3.44 -6.36
C PRO A 61 9.63 -4.11 -7.13
N LEU A 62 8.62 -4.64 -6.42
CA LEU A 62 7.57 -5.53 -6.94
C LEU A 62 6.17 -4.95 -6.80
N ALA A 63 6.02 -3.63 -6.78
CA ALA A 63 4.70 -2.99 -6.85
C ALA A 63 4.29 -2.81 -8.32
N ALA A 64 3.31 -3.57 -8.80
CA ALA A 64 2.75 -3.31 -10.11
C ALA A 64 1.89 -2.04 -10.06
N TRP A 65 2.30 -1.05 -10.85
CA TRP A 65 1.81 0.32 -10.82
C TRP A 65 0.57 0.59 -11.68
N SER A 66 0.05 -0.41 -12.39
CA SER A 66 -1.02 -0.23 -13.39
C SER A 66 -2.23 -1.10 -13.09
N PRO A 67 -3.47 -0.61 -13.22
CA PRO A 67 -3.81 0.77 -13.52
C PRO A 67 -3.56 1.68 -12.30
N SER A 68 -3.15 2.92 -12.58
CA SER A 68 -3.00 3.98 -11.58
C SER A 68 -3.62 5.28 -12.09
N ALA A 69 -4.07 6.08 -11.14
CA ALA A 69 -4.71 7.37 -11.39
C ALA A 69 -4.22 8.40 -10.39
N ASP A 70 -4.20 9.66 -10.79
CA ASP A 70 -3.96 10.77 -9.86
C ASP A 70 -5.22 10.99 -9.01
N LYS A 71 -5.05 10.99 -7.68
CA LYS A 71 -6.12 11.19 -6.71
C LYS A 71 -5.78 12.39 -5.81
N PRO A 72 -6.74 13.32 -5.59
CA PRO A 72 -6.53 14.37 -4.61
C PRO A 72 -6.54 13.76 -3.21
N ILE A 73 -5.58 14.18 -2.38
CA ILE A 73 -5.51 13.87 -0.97
C ILE A 73 -5.53 15.18 -0.19
N THR A 74 -6.47 15.26 0.76
CA THR A 74 -6.63 16.38 1.69
C THR A 74 -6.51 15.82 3.10
N PRO A 75 -5.58 16.30 3.94
CA PRO A 75 -5.53 15.90 5.34
C PRO A 75 -6.78 16.37 6.09
N TYR A 76 -7.30 15.57 7.03
CA TYR A 76 -8.44 15.99 7.87
C TYR A 76 -8.20 17.33 8.60
N ALA A 77 -6.95 17.61 9.01
CA ALA A 77 -6.60 18.89 9.60
C ALA A 77 -6.80 20.07 8.64
N ALA A 78 -6.61 19.88 7.34
CA ALA A 78 -6.84 20.90 6.33
C ALA A 78 -8.33 21.04 5.96
N GLU A 79 -9.14 20.00 6.17
CA GLU A 79 -10.60 20.07 6.06
C GLU A 79 -11.19 20.93 7.19
N GLU A 80 -10.74 20.71 8.43
CA GLU A 80 -11.21 21.45 9.60
C GLU A 80 -10.61 22.86 9.70
N PHE A 81 -9.34 23.04 9.33
CA PHE A 81 -8.62 24.32 9.43
C PHE A 81 -8.00 24.75 8.09
N PRO A 82 -8.80 24.99 7.05
CA PRO A 82 -8.28 25.25 5.70
C PRO A 82 -7.35 26.47 5.63
N ASN A 83 -7.63 27.50 6.43
CA ASN A 83 -6.81 28.73 6.46
C ASN A 83 -5.43 28.54 7.10
N ALA A 84 -5.19 27.44 7.81
CA ALA A 84 -3.89 27.12 8.38
C ALA A 84 -2.92 26.52 7.35
N PHE A 85 -3.42 26.06 6.19
CA PHE A 85 -2.63 25.40 5.16
C PHE A 85 -2.49 26.28 3.93
N ARG A 86 -1.25 26.55 3.50
CA ARG A 86 -0.97 27.24 2.22
C ARG A 86 -1.36 26.38 1.01
N MET A 87 -1.28 25.07 1.16
CA MET A 87 -1.63 24.07 0.15
C MET A 87 -2.41 22.94 0.85
N PRO A 88 -3.75 23.01 0.91
CA PRO A 88 -4.56 22.09 1.70
C PRO A 88 -4.73 20.70 1.05
N SER A 89 -4.50 20.59 -0.26
CA SER A 89 -4.64 19.34 -1.01
C SER A 89 -3.49 19.14 -1.99
N THR A 90 -3.15 17.89 -2.28
CA THR A 90 -2.18 17.52 -3.33
C THR A 90 -2.67 16.35 -4.16
N LEU A 91 -2.23 16.24 -5.41
CA LEU A 91 -2.49 15.08 -6.25
C LEU A 91 -1.41 14.03 -6.03
N VAL A 92 -1.83 12.81 -5.71
CA VAL A 92 -0.93 11.66 -5.56
C VAL A 92 -1.31 10.60 -6.58
N ARG A 93 -0.32 10.09 -7.30
CA ARG A 93 -0.49 8.92 -8.17
C ARG A 93 -0.67 7.69 -7.29
N THR A 94 -1.85 7.07 -7.35
CA THR A 94 -2.15 5.83 -6.61
C THR A 94 -2.61 4.74 -7.55
N VAL A 95 -2.39 3.48 -7.17
CA VAL A 95 -3.04 2.34 -7.83
C VAL A 95 -4.57 2.52 -7.75
N GLU A 96 -5.28 2.16 -8.80
CA GLU A 96 -6.74 2.27 -8.79
C GLU A 96 -7.37 1.30 -7.79
N ALA A 97 -8.42 1.75 -7.11
CA ALA A 97 -9.07 0.99 -6.04
C ALA A 97 -9.62 -0.37 -6.52
N LYS A 98 -10.03 -0.50 -7.80
CA LYS A 98 -10.45 -1.78 -8.39
C LYS A 98 -9.33 -2.81 -8.46
N ARG A 99 -8.08 -2.39 -8.65
CA ARG A 99 -6.91 -3.27 -8.58
C ARG A 99 -6.66 -3.69 -7.13
N THR A 100 -6.72 -2.75 -6.19
CA THR A 100 -6.62 -3.05 -4.76
C THR A 100 -7.69 -4.04 -4.31
N PHE A 101 -8.93 -3.90 -4.81
CA PHE A 101 -10.00 -4.85 -4.57
C PHE A 101 -9.59 -6.28 -4.96
N TRP A 102 -9.09 -6.48 -6.19
CA TRP A 102 -8.65 -7.80 -6.64
C TRP A 102 -7.41 -8.31 -5.89
N GLU A 103 -6.49 -7.43 -5.51
CA GLU A 103 -5.34 -7.80 -4.68
C GLU A 103 -5.77 -8.29 -3.29
N LYS A 104 -6.76 -7.65 -2.66
CA LYS A 104 -7.33 -8.09 -1.37
C LYS A 104 -8.15 -9.36 -1.53
N ALA A 105 -9.00 -9.45 -2.55
CA ALA A 105 -9.80 -10.65 -2.82
C ALA A 105 -8.94 -11.89 -3.03
N THR A 106 -7.84 -11.77 -3.78
CA THR A 106 -6.89 -12.88 -4.00
C THR A 106 -6.07 -13.23 -2.75
N ILE A 107 -5.75 -12.26 -1.88
CA ILE A 107 -5.18 -12.52 -0.54
C ILE A 107 -6.15 -13.37 0.29
N LEU A 108 -7.42 -12.98 0.36
CA LEU A 108 -8.44 -13.71 1.13
C LEU A 108 -8.78 -15.07 0.52
N HIS A 109 -8.78 -15.19 -0.81
CA HIS A 109 -8.95 -16.48 -1.48
C HIS A 109 -7.84 -17.46 -1.10
N ARG A 110 -6.58 -16.99 -1.09
CA ARG A 110 -5.44 -17.80 -0.62
C ARG A 110 -5.62 -18.21 0.84
N GLU A 111 -6.10 -17.30 1.67
CA GLU A 111 -6.36 -17.54 3.09
C GLU A 111 -7.40 -18.64 3.31
N ALA A 112 -8.53 -18.57 2.59
CA ALA A 112 -9.59 -19.58 2.65
C ALA A 112 -9.12 -20.97 2.20
N ASN A 113 -8.09 -21.05 1.35
CA ASN A 113 -7.54 -22.31 0.83
C ASN A 113 -6.29 -22.80 1.59
N ARG A 114 -5.98 -22.20 2.74
CA ARG A 114 -4.81 -22.57 3.54
C ARG A 114 -4.95 -23.96 4.15
N LYS A 115 -3.85 -24.72 4.13
CA LYS A 115 -3.77 -26.09 4.69
C LYS A 115 -3.00 -26.24 6.00
N ASN A 116 -2.23 -25.23 6.40
CA ASN A 116 -1.34 -25.32 7.57
C ASN A 116 -1.97 -24.85 8.90
N GLY A 117 -3.25 -24.45 8.91
CA GLY A 117 -4.06 -24.14 10.10
C GLY A 117 -3.62 -22.95 10.95
N ARG A 118 -2.50 -22.28 10.64
CA ARG A 118 -1.98 -21.13 11.40
C ARG A 118 -2.47 -19.85 10.77
N LEU A 119 -3.24 -19.04 11.52
CA LEU A 119 -3.65 -17.68 11.12
C LEU A 119 -2.50 -16.69 11.41
N PRO A 120 -2.03 -15.91 10.43
CA PRO A 120 -1.05 -14.86 10.66
C PRO A 120 -1.70 -13.74 11.46
N LEU A 121 -0.86 -13.11 12.28
CA LEU A 121 -1.24 -11.93 13.03
C LEU A 121 -1.65 -10.81 12.06
N ARG A 122 -2.62 -9.99 12.49
CA ARG A 122 -3.10 -8.79 11.77
C ARG A 122 -3.78 -9.03 10.41
N TYR A 123 -4.17 -10.26 10.09
CA TYR A 123 -4.83 -10.56 8.81
C TYR A 123 -6.27 -10.04 8.70
N SER A 124 -6.93 -9.78 9.84
CA SER A 124 -8.28 -9.20 9.90
C SER A 124 -8.41 -7.90 9.11
N ARG A 125 -7.33 -7.11 9.00
CA ARG A 125 -7.30 -5.87 8.21
C ARG A 125 -7.67 -6.11 6.74
N HIS A 126 -7.26 -7.24 6.16
CA HIS A 126 -7.54 -7.54 4.75
C HIS A 126 -9.03 -7.83 4.52
N TYR A 127 -9.71 -8.42 5.51
CA TYR A 127 -11.15 -8.60 5.48
C TYR A 127 -11.87 -7.26 5.59
N TYR A 128 -11.43 -6.41 6.51
CA TYR A 128 -12.00 -5.07 6.69
C TYR A 128 -11.85 -4.22 5.42
N ASP A 129 -10.64 -4.16 4.84
CA ASP A 129 -10.38 -3.41 3.62
C ASP A 129 -11.28 -3.86 2.47
N LEU A 130 -11.40 -5.17 2.26
CA LEU A 130 -12.26 -5.69 1.19
C LEU A 130 -13.74 -5.40 1.47
N HIS A 131 -14.19 -5.50 2.73
CA HIS A 131 -15.55 -5.16 3.11
C HIS A 131 -15.86 -3.69 2.83
N MET A 132 -14.96 -2.77 3.20
CA MET A 132 -15.10 -1.35 2.90
C MET A 132 -15.18 -1.10 1.39
N LEU A 133 -14.32 -1.72 0.59
CA LEU A 133 -14.38 -1.59 -0.87
C LEU A 133 -15.69 -2.16 -1.46
N CYS A 134 -16.19 -3.28 -0.92
CA CYS A 134 -17.47 -3.88 -1.31
C CYS A 134 -18.68 -2.94 -1.11
N ASN A 135 -18.59 -2.01 -0.16
CA ASN A 135 -19.62 -1.03 0.15
C ASN A 135 -19.51 0.26 -0.68
N THR A 136 -18.68 0.27 -1.72
CA THR A 136 -18.49 1.41 -2.65
C THR A 136 -18.75 0.98 -4.10
N PRO A 137 -18.89 1.93 -5.05
CA PRO A 137 -19.00 1.62 -6.48
C PRO A 137 -17.85 0.77 -7.04
N ILE A 138 -16.67 0.83 -6.40
CA ILE A 138 -15.47 0.06 -6.77
C ILE A 138 -15.75 -1.44 -6.92
N LYS A 139 -16.67 -2.00 -6.11
CA LYS A 139 -17.07 -3.41 -6.25
C LYS A 139 -17.58 -3.71 -7.66
N HIS A 140 -18.44 -2.85 -8.20
CA HIS A 140 -19.08 -3.08 -9.49
C HIS A 140 -18.04 -2.86 -10.60
N GLU A 141 -17.27 -1.76 -10.52
CA GLU A 141 -16.16 -1.49 -11.44
C GLU A 141 -15.15 -2.64 -11.52
N ALA A 142 -14.80 -3.24 -10.37
CA ALA A 142 -13.88 -4.37 -10.32
C ALA A 142 -14.50 -5.64 -10.93
N LEU A 143 -15.78 -5.92 -10.65
CA LEU A 143 -16.48 -7.11 -11.16
C LEU A 143 -16.78 -7.02 -12.67
N GLU A 144 -16.93 -5.82 -13.21
CA GLU A 144 -17.07 -5.58 -14.65
C GLU A 144 -15.73 -5.77 -15.39
N ASP A 145 -14.60 -5.55 -14.70
CA ASP A 145 -13.24 -5.70 -15.23
C ASP A 145 -12.56 -6.99 -14.74
N ILE A 146 -13.07 -8.13 -15.21
CA ILE A 146 -12.52 -9.46 -14.87
C ILE A 146 -11.10 -9.67 -15.43
N GLU A 147 -10.72 -8.98 -16.50
CA GLU A 147 -9.37 -9.13 -17.04
C GLU A 147 -8.32 -8.56 -16.07
N LEU A 148 -8.64 -7.49 -15.33
CA LEU A 148 -7.79 -6.99 -14.27
C LEU A 148 -7.52 -8.03 -13.17
N LEU A 149 -8.48 -8.91 -12.86
CA LEU A 149 -8.24 -10.04 -11.95
C LEU A 149 -7.19 -11.00 -12.53
N HIS A 150 -7.27 -11.33 -13.82
CA HIS A 150 -6.28 -12.19 -14.47
C HIS A 150 -4.88 -11.59 -14.41
N GLU A 151 -4.75 -10.29 -14.65
CA GLU A 151 -3.48 -9.57 -14.52
C GLU A 151 -2.93 -9.63 -13.09
N VAL A 152 -3.78 -9.41 -12.09
CA VAL A 152 -3.39 -9.48 -10.67
C VAL A 152 -2.94 -10.90 -10.29
N VAL A 153 -3.64 -11.94 -10.75
CA VAL A 153 -3.27 -13.35 -10.50
C VAL A 153 -1.95 -13.68 -11.19
N ALA A 154 -1.79 -13.33 -12.47
CA ALA A 154 -0.56 -13.56 -13.21
C ALA A 154 0.64 -12.86 -12.57
N PHE A 155 0.44 -11.63 -12.07
CA PHE A 155 1.45 -10.89 -11.33
C PHE A 155 1.84 -11.64 -10.04
N LYS A 156 0.86 -12.10 -9.25
CA LYS A 156 1.11 -12.82 -8.00
C LYS A 156 1.77 -14.17 -8.21
N ASP A 157 1.37 -14.92 -9.24
CA ASP A 157 1.99 -16.20 -9.59
C ASP A 157 3.48 -16.01 -9.96
N LYS A 158 3.83 -14.91 -10.62
CA LYS A 158 5.22 -14.61 -11.01
C LYS A 158 6.10 -14.20 -9.82
N PHE A 159 5.58 -13.41 -8.89
CA PHE A 159 6.40 -12.76 -7.85
C PHE A 159 6.20 -13.32 -6.44
N PHE A 160 5.10 -14.00 -6.17
CA PHE A 160 4.71 -14.46 -4.82
C PHE A 160 4.24 -15.93 -4.82
N HIS A 161 4.82 -16.76 -5.70
CA HIS A 161 4.48 -18.17 -5.83
C HIS A 161 4.58 -18.90 -4.47
N CYS A 162 3.49 -19.54 -4.05
CA CYS A 162 3.50 -20.44 -2.89
C CYS A 162 2.96 -21.80 -3.31
N ALA A 163 3.63 -22.89 -2.89
CA ALA A 163 3.38 -24.26 -3.34
C ALA A 163 1.93 -24.79 -3.15
N TRP A 164 1.10 -24.11 -2.34
CA TRP A 164 -0.29 -24.49 -2.07
C TRP A 164 -1.33 -23.60 -2.80
N GLN A 165 -0.87 -22.63 -3.60
CA GLN A 165 -1.73 -21.79 -4.42
C GLN A 165 -2.20 -22.59 -5.64
N ASN A 166 -3.48 -22.96 -5.68
CA ASN A 166 -4.09 -23.50 -6.90
C ASN A 166 -5.07 -22.46 -7.45
N THR A 167 -4.51 -21.31 -7.86
CA THR A 167 -5.22 -20.12 -8.36
C THR A 167 -6.05 -20.42 -9.62
N LYS A 168 -5.72 -21.46 -10.39
CA LYS A 168 -6.38 -21.77 -11.67
C LYS A 168 -7.76 -22.44 -11.56
N LYS A 169 -8.16 -22.96 -10.39
CA LYS A 169 -9.37 -23.80 -10.26
C LYS A 169 -10.67 -23.06 -9.91
N HIS A 170 -10.62 -21.81 -9.47
CA HIS A 170 -11.76 -21.19 -8.77
C HIS A 170 -12.10 -19.73 -9.14
N PHE A 171 -11.42 -19.14 -10.13
CA PHE A 171 -11.84 -17.83 -10.65
C PHE A 171 -12.82 -18.02 -11.81
N PRO A 172 -13.87 -17.18 -11.92
CA PRO A 172 -14.85 -17.29 -12.99
C PRO A 172 -14.13 -17.18 -14.34
N GLN A 173 -14.08 -18.30 -15.07
CA GLN A 173 -13.73 -18.27 -16.47
C GLN A 173 -14.91 -17.62 -17.21
N ARG A 174 -14.62 -16.81 -18.22
CA ARG A 174 -15.63 -16.20 -19.09
C ARG A 174 -16.71 -17.23 -19.41
N CYS A 175 -17.96 -16.92 -19.04
CA CYS A 175 -19.09 -17.52 -19.73
C CYS A 175 -19.05 -16.91 -21.14
N ALA A 176 -18.63 -17.71 -22.12
CA ALA A 176 -18.74 -17.37 -23.53
C ALA A 176 -20.22 -17.23 -23.92
#